data_AF-A0A959NFL0-F1
#
_entry.id   AF-A0A959NFL0-F1
#
_cell.length_a   1.000
_cell.length_b   1.000
_cell.length_c   1.000
_cell.angle_alpha   90.00
_cell.angle_beta   90.00
_cell.angle_gamma   90.00
#
_symmetry.space_group_name_H-M   'P 1'
#
loop_
_entity.id
_entity.type
_entity.pdbx_description
1 polymer ?
#
loop_
_entity_poly.entity_id
_entity_poly.type
_entity_poly.pdbx_seq_one_letter_code
_entity_poly.pdbx_strand_id
1 'polypeptide(L)'
;LQVKLNTYAGLVTEAERDSFDKKSRLFRTAVKSYNALSQSIPFLQYKQRSIKPSLFSYIGNYLGFQGYYNPFTGEGQVNTTIPRFLEPYVTTHEMAHQLGYGKENEANFVGFLACRTSGPPAFSYSAYYDVYNSALGESFLKDSTKAIQYFKNQHPQVTKDQETFR
;
A
#
# COMPACT_ATOMS: atom_id res chain seq x y z
N LEU A 1 -13.43 -3.16 7.33
CA LEU A 1 -12.49 -3.17 6.19
C LEU A 1 -13.24 -3.25 4.86
N GLN A 2 -14.01 -4.32 4.60
CA GLN A 2 -14.72 -4.53 3.33
C GLN A 2 -15.54 -3.32 2.84
N VAL A 3 -16.37 -2.73 3.71
CA VAL A 3 -17.21 -1.57 3.34
C VAL A 3 -16.34 -0.41 2.83
N LYS A 4 -15.26 -0.07 3.55
CA LYS A 4 -14.34 1.00 3.12
C LYS A 4 -13.63 0.66 1.82
N LEU A 5 -13.15 -0.59 1.68
CA LEU A 5 -12.53 -1.06 0.45
C LEU A 5 -13.49 -0.90 -0.74
N ASN A 6 -14.73 -1.38 -0.62
CA ASN A 6 -15.75 -1.27 -1.65
C ASN A 6 -16.09 0.20 -1.97
N THR A 7 -16.13 1.08 -0.96
CA THR A 7 -16.33 2.52 -1.17
C THR A 7 -15.22 3.10 -2.03
N TYR A 8 -13.94 2.90 -1.67
CA TYR A 8 -12.83 3.44 -2.45
C TYR A 8 -12.69 2.77 -3.82
N ALA A 9 -13.05 1.50 -3.95
CA ALA A 9 -13.09 0.80 -5.24
C ALA A 9 -14.01 1.49 -6.26
N GLY A 10 -15.12 2.09 -5.80
CA GLY A 10 -16.02 2.87 -6.64
C GLY A 10 -15.61 4.33 -6.86
N LEU A 11 -14.63 4.84 -6.10
CA LEU A 11 -14.14 6.22 -6.22
C LEU A 11 -12.88 6.33 -7.09
N VAL A 12 -12.06 5.28 -7.15
CA VAL A 12 -10.81 5.29 -7.91
C VAL A 12 -11.11 5.19 -9.41
N THR A 13 -10.66 6.20 -10.15
CA THR A 13 -10.73 6.19 -11.62
C THR A 13 -9.47 5.58 -12.22
N GLU A 14 -9.57 5.01 -13.44
CA GLU A 14 -8.39 4.50 -14.17
C GLU A 14 -7.36 5.60 -14.41
N ALA A 15 -7.79 6.81 -14.77
CA ALA A 15 -6.90 7.96 -14.95
C ALA A 15 -6.14 8.33 -13.66
N GLU A 16 -6.80 8.28 -12.49
CA GLU A 16 -6.13 8.51 -11.21
C GLU A 16 -5.11 7.40 -10.92
N ARG A 17 -5.49 6.13 -11.13
CA ARG A 17 -4.58 4.99 -10.94
C ARG A 17 -3.35 5.10 -11.85
N ASP A 18 -3.55 5.37 -13.13
CA ASP A 18 -2.49 5.43 -14.14
C ASP A 18 -1.60 6.65 -14.03
N SER A 19 -2.09 7.72 -13.38
CA SER A 19 -1.27 8.90 -13.14
C SER A 19 -0.02 8.61 -12.27
N PHE A 20 0.01 7.51 -11.52
CA PHE A 20 1.16 7.08 -10.72
C PHE A 20 2.22 6.30 -11.51
N ASP A 21 1.98 6.02 -12.79
CA ASP A 21 3.00 5.52 -13.72
C ASP A 21 4.23 6.46 -13.75
N LYS A 22 3.96 7.76 -13.61
CA LYS A 22 4.99 8.75 -13.26
C LYS A 22 5.38 8.58 -11.79
N LYS A 23 6.43 7.79 -11.51
CA LYS A 23 6.93 7.49 -10.15
C LYS A 23 7.23 8.73 -9.31
N SER A 24 7.65 9.83 -9.95
CA SER A 24 7.83 11.12 -9.27
C SER A 24 6.53 11.70 -8.69
N ARG A 25 5.37 11.43 -9.30
CA ARG A 25 4.04 11.77 -8.78
C ARG A 25 3.67 10.87 -7.62
N LEU A 26 3.88 9.55 -7.74
CA LEU A 26 3.66 8.58 -6.67
C LEU A 26 4.43 8.97 -5.40
N PHE A 27 5.75 9.09 -5.50
CA PHE A 27 6.61 9.40 -4.35
C PHE A 27 6.30 10.77 -3.75
N ARG A 28 6.07 11.79 -4.59
CA ARG A 28 5.67 13.12 -4.09
C ARG A 28 4.34 13.08 -3.35
N THR A 29 3.39 12.27 -3.82
CA THR A 29 2.09 12.12 -3.17
C THR A 29 2.26 11.39 -1.84
N ALA A 30 3.04 10.31 -1.79
CA ALA A 30 3.34 9.60 -0.54
C ALA A 30 4.02 10.52 0.50
N VAL A 31 4.99 11.34 0.10
CA VAL A 31 5.59 12.36 0.99
C VAL A 31 4.54 13.36 1.49
N LYS A 32 3.64 13.83 0.62
CA LYS A 32 2.53 14.71 1.04
C LYS A 32 1.62 14.02 2.05
N SER A 33 1.34 12.73 1.89
CA SER A 33 0.53 11.95 2.81
C SER A 33 1.15 11.86 4.20
N TYR A 34 2.47 11.64 4.28
CA TYR A 34 3.20 11.69 5.54
C TYR A 34 3.23 13.09 6.17
N ASN A 35 3.38 14.15 5.36
CA ASN A 35 3.33 15.52 5.84
C ASN A 35 1.94 15.91 6.38
N ALA A 36 0.88 15.37 5.79
CA ALA A 36 -0.49 15.54 6.30
C ALA A 36 -0.69 14.75 7.58
N LEU A 37 -0.23 13.49 7.62
CA LEU A 37 -0.29 12.64 8.81
C LEU A 37 0.42 13.27 10.00
N SER A 38 1.60 13.87 9.77
CA SER A 38 2.40 14.49 10.83
C SER A 38 1.74 15.72 11.48
N GLN A 39 0.73 16.33 10.85
CA GLN A 39 -0.07 17.36 11.51
C GLN A 39 -0.86 16.82 12.71
N SER A 40 -1.25 15.54 12.64
CA SER A 40 -1.98 14.85 13.71
C SER A 40 -1.10 13.95 14.58
N ILE A 41 -0.02 13.40 14.00
CA ILE A 41 0.91 12.48 14.66
C ILE A 41 2.34 12.97 14.40
N PRO A 42 2.83 13.97 15.16
CA PRO A 42 4.09 14.67 14.83
C PRO A 42 5.33 13.79 14.73
N PHE A 43 5.39 12.68 15.48
CA PHE A 43 6.52 11.76 15.44
C PHE A 43 6.61 10.94 14.12
N LEU A 44 5.56 10.97 13.28
CA LEU A 44 5.58 10.38 11.93
C LEU A 44 6.02 11.37 10.85
N GLN A 45 6.65 12.49 11.23
CA GLN A 45 7.20 13.42 10.25
C GLN A 45 8.29 12.77 9.39
N TYR A 46 8.01 12.63 8.10
CA TYR A 46 8.94 12.07 7.13
C TYR A 46 10.08 13.04 6.80
N LYS A 47 11.26 12.77 7.37
CA LYS A 47 12.47 13.61 7.24
C LYS A 47 13.46 13.07 6.21
N GLN A 48 13.55 11.76 6.06
CA GLN A 48 14.44 11.10 5.09
C GLN A 48 13.82 11.15 3.69
N ARG A 49 14.59 11.26 2.61
CA ARG A 49 14.06 11.32 1.23
C ARG A 49 14.71 10.31 0.29
N SER A 50 15.11 9.15 0.82
CA SER A 50 15.86 8.17 0.04
C SER A 50 14.99 7.04 -0.51
N ILE A 51 13.79 7.36 -1.05
CA ILE A 51 12.97 6.37 -1.77
C ILE A 51 13.33 6.35 -3.24
N LYS A 52 13.58 5.14 -3.74
CA LYS A 52 13.92 4.89 -5.14
C LYS A 52 13.14 3.67 -5.65
N PRO A 53 12.87 3.57 -6.96
CA PRO A 53 12.43 2.32 -7.55
C PRO A 53 13.50 1.23 -7.31
N SER A 54 13.06 0.01 -7.02
CA SER A 54 13.97 -1.12 -6.80
C SER A 54 14.65 -1.55 -8.09
N LEU A 55 15.98 -1.69 -8.05
CA LEU A 55 16.77 -2.27 -9.15
C LEU A 55 16.50 -3.76 -9.36
N PHE A 56 15.86 -4.43 -8.38
CA PHE A 56 15.59 -5.86 -8.35
C PHE A 56 14.09 -6.19 -8.37
N SER A 57 13.24 -5.26 -8.82
CA SER A 57 11.77 -5.38 -8.82
C SER A 57 11.23 -6.73 -9.32
N TYR A 58 11.80 -7.29 -10.40
CA TYR A 58 11.37 -8.59 -10.93
C TYR A 58 11.79 -9.80 -10.07
N ILE A 59 12.96 -9.74 -9.45
CA ILE A 59 13.45 -10.79 -8.53
C ILE A 59 12.67 -10.72 -7.20
N GLY A 60 12.31 -9.52 -6.76
CA GLY A 60 11.46 -9.32 -5.58
C GLY A 60 10.07 -9.94 -5.72
N ASN A 61 9.44 -9.81 -6.89
CA ASN A 61 8.19 -10.51 -7.18
C ASN A 61 8.33 -12.03 -7.10
N TYR A 62 9.44 -12.59 -7.59
CA TYR A 62 9.71 -14.03 -7.56
C TYR A 62 9.98 -14.56 -6.14
N LEU A 63 10.58 -13.74 -5.28
CA LEU A 63 10.91 -14.09 -3.89
C LEU A 63 9.85 -13.63 -2.87
N GLY A 64 8.77 -12.99 -3.32
CA GLY A 64 7.64 -12.60 -2.49
C GLY A 64 7.79 -11.28 -1.72
N PHE A 65 8.73 -10.40 -2.07
CA PHE A 65 8.87 -9.08 -1.45
C PHE A 65 8.53 -7.93 -2.42
N GLN A 66 7.72 -6.98 -1.93
CA GLN A 66 7.19 -5.85 -2.71
C GLN A 66 8.03 -4.57 -2.50
N GLY A 67 9.06 -4.63 -1.68
CA GLY A 67 10.03 -3.56 -1.49
C GLY A 67 11.19 -4.05 -0.63
N TYR A 68 12.20 -3.20 -0.47
CA TYR A 68 13.39 -3.51 0.32
C TYR A 68 13.97 -2.24 0.94
N TYR A 69 14.05 -2.23 2.26
CA TYR A 69 14.79 -1.22 3.00
C TYR A 69 16.24 -1.68 3.24
N ASN A 70 17.21 -0.87 2.82
CA ASN A 70 18.62 -1.11 3.11
C ASN A 70 19.00 -0.50 4.48
N PRO A 71 19.28 -1.30 5.52
CA PRO A 71 19.56 -0.78 6.86
C PRO A 71 20.91 -0.05 6.98
N PHE A 72 21.82 -0.22 6.02
CA PHE A 72 23.13 0.43 6.04
C PHE A 72 23.12 1.77 5.30
N THR A 73 22.35 1.89 4.21
CA THR A 73 22.28 3.14 3.41
C THR A 73 21.06 4.00 3.72
N GLY A 74 20.06 3.44 4.42
CA GLY A 74 18.78 4.10 4.68
C GLY A 74 17.88 4.24 3.44
N GLU A 75 18.20 3.53 2.35
CA GLU A 75 17.45 3.58 1.09
C GLU A 75 16.22 2.64 1.15
N GLY A 76 15.03 3.20 0.91
CA GLY A 76 13.81 2.43 0.70
C GLY A 76 13.64 2.16 -0.79
N GLN A 77 13.64 0.90 -1.19
CA GLN A 77 13.48 0.48 -2.58
C GLN A 77 12.07 -0.06 -2.80
N VAL A 78 11.26 0.66 -3.57
CA VAL A 78 9.89 0.25 -3.88
C VAL A 78 9.90 -0.63 -5.12
N ASN A 79 9.31 -1.82 -5.06
CA ASN A 79 9.08 -2.62 -6.25
C ASN A 79 7.98 -1.96 -7.08
N THR A 80 8.35 -1.40 -8.23
CA THR A 80 7.42 -0.68 -9.09
C THR A 80 6.87 -1.53 -10.24
N THR A 81 7.07 -2.85 -10.21
CA THR A 81 6.50 -3.79 -11.18
C THR A 81 5.31 -4.55 -10.61
N ILE A 82 4.93 -4.27 -9.36
CA ILE A 82 3.66 -4.73 -8.77
C ILE A 82 2.47 -4.03 -9.45
N PRO A 83 1.25 -4.58 -9.33
CA PRO A 83 0.06 -3.91 -9.86
C PRO A 83 -0.09 -2.48 -9.33
N ARG A 84 -0.41 -1.55 -10.24
CA ARG A 84 -0.46 -0.09 -9.97
C ARG A 84 -1.31 0.29 -8.77
N PHE A 85 -2.37 -0.46 -8.50
CA PHE A 85 -3.26 -0.19 -7.37
C PHE A 85 -2.62 -0.50 -6.00
N LEU A 86 -1.52 -1.25 -5.94
CA LEU A 86 -0.74 -1.54 -4.72
C LEU A 86 0.43 -0.59 -4.49
N GLU A 87 0.94 0.04 -5.55
CA GLU A 87 2.11 0.92 -5.47
C GLU A 87 2.00 2.01 -4.38
N PRO A 88 0.84 2.68 -4.16
CA PRO A 88 0.71 3.65 -3.08
C PRO A 88 1.00 3.08 -1.69
N TYR A 89 0.35 1.96 -1.33
CA TYR A 89 0.52 1.35 -0.02
C TYR A 89 1.94 0.86 0.21
N VAL A 90 2.50 0.13 -0.76
CA VAL A 90 3.88 -0.37 -0.70
C VAL A 90 4.88 0.79 -0.58
N THR A 91 4.69 1.88 -1.34
CA THR A 91 5.54 3.07 -1.20
C THR A 91 5.50 3.63 0.21
N THR A 92 4.30 3.77 0.80
CA THR A 92 4.18 4.29 2.16
C THR A 92 4.69 3.34 3.22
N HIS A 93 4.63 2.03 2.99
CA HIS A 93 5.22 1.01 3.86
C HIS A 93 6.75 1.14 3.89
N GLU A 94 7.39 1.25 2.72
CA GLU A 94 8.86 1.46 2.66
C GLU A 94 9.30 2.79 3.31
N MET A 95 8.47 3.85 3.19
CA MET A 95 8.73 5.10 3.91
C MET A 95 8.67 4.91 5.43
N ALA A 96 7.85 3.99 5.93
CA ALA A 96 7.78 3.69 7.36
C ALA A 96 9.08 3.02 7.83
N HIS A 97 9.64 2.09 7.06
CA HIS A 97 10.96 1.53 7.35
C HIS A 97 12.04 2.61 7.43
N GLN A 98 12.00 3.60 6.53
CA GLN A 98 12.93 4.74 6.58
C GLN A 98 12.74 5.67 7.78
N LEU A 99 11.57 5.66 8.40
CA LEU A 99 11.31 6.34 9.67
C LEU A 99 11.81 5.55 10.88
N GLY A 100 12.33 4.34 10.68
CA GLY A 100 12.86 3.46 11.73
C GLY A 100 11.89 2.39 12.21
N TYR A 101 10.73 2.22 11.58
CA TYR A 101 9.81 1.12 11.88
C TYR A 101 10.31 -0.16 11.23
N GLY A 102 11.21 -0.87 11.91
CA GLY A 102 11.88 -2.05 11.37
C GLY A 102 11.02 -3.30 11.33
N LYS A 103 10.01 -3.44 12.20
CA LYS A 103 9.11 -4.60 12.17
C LYS A 103 8.04 -4.40 11.10
N GLU A 104 7.82 -5.41 10.28
CA GLU A 104 6.81 -5.44 9.23
C GLU A 104 5.41 -5.02 9.70
N ASN A 105 4.97 -5.48 10.87
CA ASN A 105 3.66 -5.12 11.40
C ASN A 105 3.55 -3.63 11.78
N GLU A 106 4.63 -3.02 12.27
CA GLU A 106 4.70 -1.59 12.58
C GLU A 106 4.76 -0.78 11.29
N ALA A 107 5.57 -1.20 10.31
CA ALA A 107 5.67 -0.56 9.00
C ALA A 107 4.34 -0.62 8.23
N ASN A 108 3.66 -1.77 8.24
CA ASN A 108 2.31 -1.93 7.69
C ASN A 108 1.31 -0.97 8.32
N PHE A 109 1.32 -0.85 9.65
CA PHE A 109 0.41 0.05 10.34
C PHE A 109 0.69 1.53 10.00
N VAL A 110 1.95 1.94 10.01
CA VAL A 110 2.34 3.33 9.69
C VAL A 110 2.05 3.66 8.21
N GLY A 111 2.38 2.75 7.29
CA GLY A 111 2.05 2.88 5.87
C GLY A 111 0.53 3.00 5.65
N PHE A 112 -0.27 2.18 6.32
CA PHE A 112 -1.73 2.28 6.29
C PHE A 112 -2.22 3.66 6.76
N LEU A 113 -1.69 4.18 7.87
CA LEU A 113 -2.05 5.52 8.37
C LEU A 113 -1.71 6.61 7.37
N ALA A 114 -0.54 6.54 6.73
CA ALA A 114 -0.12 7.51 5.72
C ALA A 114 -1.05 7.45 4.50
N CYS A 115 -1.30 6.27 3.94
CA CYS A 115 -2.21 6.10 2.81
C CYS A 115 -3.65 6.55 3.12
N ARG A 116 -4.18 6.22 4.29
CA ARG A 116 -5.53 6.63 4.72
C ARG A 116 -5.66 8.14 4.88
N THR A 117 -4.58 8.84 5.22
CA THR A 117 -4.55 10.30 5.39
C THR A 117 -4.31 11.03 4.07
N SER A 118 -4.01 10.29 3.01
CA SER A 118 -3.80 10.82 1.66
C SER A 118 -5.08 11.41 1.07
N GLY A 119 -4.95 12.44 0.23
CA GLY A 119 -6.08 13.05 -0.48
C GLY A 119 -6.64 12.18 -1.62
N PRO A 120 -5.80 11.65 -2.53
CA PRO A 120 -6.24 10.80 -3.63
C PRO A 120 -6.89 9.47 -3.18
N PRO A 121 -8.13 9.14 -3.60
CA PRO A 121 -8.80 7.86 -3.31
C PRO A 121 -7.94 6.62 -3.58
N ALA A 122 -7.06 6.66 -4.57
CA ALA A 122 -6.20 5.53 -4.92
C ALA A 122 -5.27 5.09 -3.77
N PHE A 123 -4.79 6.03 -2.94
CA PHE A 123 -3.96 5.70 -1.78
C PHE A 123 -4.76 4.95 -0.71
N SER A 124 -5.96 5.45 -0.41
CA SER A 124 -6.86 4.78 0.53
C SER A 124 -7.28 3.41 0.00
N TYR A 125 -7.64 3.30 -1.29
CA TYR A 125 -7.95 2.02 -1.92
C TYR A 125 -6.82 1.01 -1.75
N SER A 126 -5.60 1.41 -2.10
CA SER A 126 -4.38 0.59 -2.00
C SER A 126 -4.20 0.01 -0.60
N ALA A 127 -4.30 0.85 0.43
CA ALA A 127 -4.11 0.43 1.82
C ALA A 127 -5.26 -0.44 2.36
N TYR A 128 -6.51 -0.10 2.03
CA TYR A 128 -7.64 -0.96 2.41
C TYR A 128 -7.63 -2.28 1.66
N TYR A 129 -7.14 -2.33 0.41
CA TYR A 129 -7.03 -3.56 -0.36
C TYR A 129 -6.06 -4.51 0.32
N ASP A 130 -4.85 -4.06 0.65
CA ASP A 130 -3.82 -4.91 1.24
C ASP A 130 -4.28 -5.47 2.60
N VAL A 131 -4.65 -4.58 3.53
CA VAL A 131 -5.11 -4.97 4.87
C VAL A 131 -6.36 -5.85 4.84
N TYR A 132 -7.28 -5.61 3.90
CA TYR A 132 -8.46 -6.46 3.75
C TYR A 132 -8.11 -7.86 3.25
N ASN A 133 -7.23 -7.99 2.26
CA ASN A 133 -6.85 -9.31 1.74
C ASN A 133 -6.06 -10.12 2.79
N SER A 134 -5.18 -9.49 3.57
CA SER A 134 -4.54 -10.15 4.71
C SER A 134 -5.56 -10.63 5.74
N ALA A 135 -6.50 -9.76 6.14
CA ALA A 135 -7.56 -10.12 7.09
C ALA A 135 -8.51 -11.20 6.55
N LEU A 136 -8.76 -11.21 5.24
CA LEU A 136 -9.58 -12.21 4.58
C LEU A 136 -8.88 -13.58 4.58
N GLY A 137 -7.58 -13.63 4.29
CA GLY A 137 -6.77 -14.84 4.38
C GLY A 137 -6.80 -15.45 5.78
N GLU A 138 -6.58 -14.63 6.82
CA GLU A 138 -6.72 -15.04 8.22
C GLU A 138 -8.13 -15.53 8.55
N SER A 139 -9.16 -14.90 7.98
CA SER A 139 -10.54 -15.32 8.16
C SER A 139 -10.80 -16.68 7.52
N PHE A 140 -10.21 -16.99 6.36
CA PHE A 140 -10.34 -18.32 5.74
C PHE A 140 -9.79 -19.44 6.63
N LEU A 141 -8.71 -19.17 7.37
CA LEU A 141 -8.12 -20.14 8.30
C LEU A 141 -8.99 -20.37 9.54
N LYS A 142 -9.75 -19.36 9.98
CA LYS A 142 -10.54 -19.40 11.23
C LYS A 142 -12.01 -19.76 11.02
N ASP A 143 -12.64 -19.19 9.99
CA ASP A 143 -14.06 -19.35 9.65
C ASP A 143 -14.23 -19.16 8.13
N SER A 144 -14.04 -20.26 7.40
CA SER A 144 -14.11 -20.27 5.94
C SER A 144 -15.50 -19.87 5.42
N THR A 145 -16.57 -20.12 6.18
CA THR A 145 -17.93 -19.81 5.75
C THR A 145 -18.15 -18.30 5.73
N LYS A 146 -17.76 -17.59 6.79
CA LYS A 146 -17.80 -16.11 6.80
C LYS A 146 -16.82 -15.51 5.80
N ALA A 147 -15.63 -16.08 5.66
CA ALA A 147 -14.65 -15.62 4.68
C ALA A 147 -15.19 -15.70 3.24
N ILE A 148 -15.89 -16.78 2.89
CA ILE A 148 -16.57 -16.91 1.59
C ILE A 148 -17.65 -15.84 1.41
N GLN A 149 -18.42 -15.53 2.46
CA GLN A 149 -19.43 -14.46 2.39
C GLN A 149 -18.76 -13.10 2.14
N TYR A 150 -17.67 -12.78 2.85
CA TYR A 150 -16.89 -11.58 2.57
C TYR A 150 -16.35 -11.59 1.15
N PHE A 151 -15.81 -12.72 0.67
CA PHE A 151 -15.32 -12.84 -0.71
C PHE A 151 -16.38 -12.52 -1.77
N LYS A 152 -17.59 -13.08 -1.62
CA LYS A 152 -18.69 -12.88 -2.57
C LYS A 152 -19.24 -11.46 -2.60
N ASN A 153 -19.14 -10.73 -1.50
CA ASN A 153 -19.71 -9.38 -1.35
C ASN A 153 -18.71 -8.24 -1.69
N GLN A 154 -17.60 -8.55 -2.35
CA GLN A 154 -16.61 -7.55 -2.76
C GLN A 154 -17.07 -6.77 -3.99
N HIS A 155 -16.61 -5.53 -4.10
CA HIS A 155 -16.85 -4.72 -5.28
C HIS A 155 -16.18 -5.35 -6.52
N PRO A 156 -16.80 -5.33 -7.72
CA PRO A 156 -16.23 -5.97 -8.92
C PRO A 156 -14.79 -5.54 -9.25
N GLN A 157 -14.47 -4.26 -9.04
CA GLN A 157 -13.10 -3.75 -9.21
C GLN A 157 -12.08 -4.43 -8.28
N VAL A 158 -12.46 -4.79 -7.05
CA VAL A 158 -11.57 -5.51 -6.11
C VAL A 158 -11.29 -6.91 -6.64
N THR A 159 -12.31 -7.61 -7.15
CA THR A 159 -12.15 -8.92 -7.77
C THR A 159 -11.25 -8.86 -9.00
N LYS A 160 -11.44 -7.87 -9.88
CA LYS A 160 -10.57 -7.62 -11.05
C LYS A 160 -9.12 -7.38 -10.63
N ASP A 161 -8.90 -6.63 -9.56
CA ASP A 161 -7.57 -6.32 -9.05
C ASP A 161 -6.90 -7.56 -8.39
N GLN A 162 -7.67 -8.41 -7.70
CA GLN A 162 -7.19 -9.71 -7.19
C GLN A 162 -6.77 -10.66 -8.31
N GLU A 163 -7.50 -10.68 -9.43
CA GLU A 163 -7.13 -11.47 -10.62
C GLU A 163 -5.86 -10.93 -11.27
N THR A 164 -5.65 -9.61 -11.24
CA THR A 164 -4.44 -8.97 -11.79
C THR A 164 -3.19 -9.22 -10.93
N PHE A 165 -3.37 -9.47 -9.63
CA PHE A 165 -2.27 -9.75 -8.70
C PHE A 165 -1.82 -11.21 -8.68
N ARG A 166 -2.66 -12.14 -9.16
CA ARG A 166 -2.36 -13.58 -9.28
C ARG A 166 -1.50 -13.87 -10.50
#